data_AF-A0AAW8STW1-F1
#
_entry.id   AF-A0AAW8STW1-F1
#
_cell.length_a   1.000
_cell.length_b   1.000
_cell.length_c   1.000
_cell.angle_alpha   90.00
_cell.angle_beta   90.00
_cell.angle_gamma   90.00
#
_symmetry.space_group_name_H-M   'P 1'
#
loop_
_entity.id
_entity.type
_entity.pdbx_description
1 polymer ?
#
loop_
_entity_poly.entity_id
_entity_poly.type
_entity_poly.pdbx_seq_one_letter_code
_entity_poly.pdbx_strand_id
1 'polypeptide(L)'
;MQELVFIESEDLNCEPFTTDEVIAEFSGNNRDSVTRLIRNYQDDLKEFGKLGFEIRPMPSGQKAKVFHLNQQQATLLITYLDNTEPVRLFKKELVKQFFAMEFELNARHLERSNGKIKRIKLTDAIKQAGFSVQRSFLQTLH
;
A
#
# COMPACT_ATOMS: atom_id res chain seq x y z
N MET A 1 14.45 7.60 10.26
CA MET A 1 13.85 6.26 10.27
C MET A 1 13.87 5.79 8.82
N GLN A 2 14.30 4.56 8.54
CA GLN A 2 14.36 4.08 7.16
C GLN A 2 12.98 3.52 6.78
N GLU A 3 12.48 3.89 5.59
CA GLU A 3 11.15 3.51 5.12
C GLU A 3 11.21 2.17 4.40
N LEU A 4 10.44 1.20 4.90
CA LEU A 4 10.40 -0.18 4.41
C LEU A 4 9.08 -0.53 3.72
N VAL A 5 8.01 0.20 4.07
CA VAL A 5 6.65 -0.02 3.59
C VAL A 5 6.13 1.27 2.96
N PHE A 6 5.56 1.14 1.77
CA PHE A 6 5.13 2.24 0.93
C PHE A 6 3.65 2.10 0.57
N ILE A 7 3.07 3.19 0.10
CA ILE A 7 1.74 3.24 -0.51
C ILE A 7 1.86 3.90 -1.88
N GLU A 8 1.18 3.36 -2.90
CA GLU A 8 1.30 3.88 -4.27
C GLU A 8 0.56 5.23 -4.46
N SER A 9 -0.40 5.53 -3.59
CA SER A 9 -1.19 6.76 -3.67
C SER A 9 -1.82 7.12 -2.32
N GLU A 10 -2.34 8.33 -2.24
CA GLU A 10 -3.17 8.80 -1.12
C GLU A 10 -4.62 8.27 -1.16
N ASP A 11 -4.94 7.43 -2.15
CA ASP A 11 -6.25 6.80 -2.23
C ASP A 11 -6.47 5.89 -1.03
N LEU A 12 -7.68 5.92 -0.48
CA LEU A 12 -8.02 5.11 0.68
C LEU A 12 -7.95 3.61 0.41
N ASN A 13 -8.05 3.19 -0.84
CA ASN A 13 -8.04 1.78 -1.22
C ASN A 13 -6.63 1.29 -1.61
N CYS A 14 -5.58 2.07 -1.32
CA CYS A 14 -4.21 1.63 -1.56
C CYS A 14 -3.83 0.52 -0.58
N GLU A 15 -3.04 -0.44 -1.05
CA GLU A 15 -2.52 -1.53 -0.24
C GLU A 15 -1.05 -1.22 0.10
N PRO A 16 -0.66 -1.22 1.39
CA PRO A 16 0.74 -1.08 1.76
C PRO A 16 1.57 -2.22 1.20
N PHE A 17 2.75 -1.90 0.67
CA PHE A 17 3.65 -2.89 0.10
C PHE A 17 5.11 -2.59 0.42
N THR A 18 5.95 -3.62 0.32
CA THR A 18 7.41 -3.50 0.30
C THR A 18 7.95 -4.04 -1.02
N THR A 19 9.25 -3.88 -1.28
CA THR A 19 9.88 -4.32 -2.53
C THR A 19 10.96 -5.37 -2.30
N ASP A 20 11.28 -6.14 -3.34
CA ASP A 20 12.42 -7.06 -3.31
C ASP A 20 13.74 -6.35 -3.04
N GLU A 21 13.87 -5.08 -3.47
CA GLU A 21 15.03 -4.23 -3.21
C GLU A 21 15.18 -3.91 -1.72
N VAL A 22 14.10 -3.44 -1.08
CA VAL A 22 14.08 -3.18 0.36
C VAL A 22 14.34 -4.46 1.15
N ILE A 23 13.70 -5.57 0.78
CA ILE A 23 13.93 -6.84 1.47
C ILE A 23 15.41 -7.23 1.34
N ALA A 24 16.01 -7.14 0.15
CA ALA A 24 17.41 -7.48 -0.06
C ALA A 24 18.36 -6.59 0.75
N GLU A 25 18.20 -5.27 0.65
CA GLU A 25 19.05 -4.28 1.31
C GLU A 25 19.03 -4.45 2.84
N PHE A 26 17.84 -4.52 3.43
CA PHE A 26 17.69 -4.50 4.88
C PHE A 26 17.87 -5.86 5.55
N SER A 27 17.67 -6.95 4.81
CA SER A 27 17.98 -8.29 5.29
C SER A 27 19.47 -8.67 5.10
N GLY A 28 20.22 -7.87 4.33
CA GLY A 28 21.61 -8.17 3.95
C GLY A 28 21.74 -9.32 2.95
N ASN A 29 20.66 -9.67 2.24
CA ASN A 29 20.66 -10.72 1.22
C ASN A 29 20.94 -10.13 -0.16
N ASN A 30 21.52 -10.94 -1.04
CA ASN A 30 21.62 -10.57 -2.45
C ASN A 30 20.20 -10.47 -3.06
N ARG A 31 19.92 -9.39 -3.79
CA ARG A 31 18.65 -9.19 -4.49
C ARG A 31 18.30 -10.34 -5.44
N ASP A 32 19.27 -10.93 -6.13
CA ASP A 32 19.04 -12.08 -7.00
C ASP A 32 18.51 -13.29 -6.21
N SER A 33 19.01 -13.51 -4.99
CA SER A 33 18.51 -14.56 -4.09
C SER A 33 17.06 -14.28 -3.67
N VAL A 34 16.74 -13.02 -3.32
CA VAL A 34 15.37 -12.62 -2.94
C VAL A 34 14.42 -12.79 -4.13
N THR A 35 14.77 -12.29 -5.32
CA THR A 35 13.92 -12.44 -6.51
C THR A 35 13.77 -13.90 -6.93
N ARG A 36 14.79 -14.74 -6.70
CA ARG A 36 14.68 -16.19 -6.91
C ARG A 36 13.70 -16.82 -5.94
N LEU A 37 13.72 -16.46 -4.65
CA LEU A 37 12.73 -16.92 -3.68
C LEU A 37 11.31 -16.54 -4.10
N ILE A 38 11.10 -15.29 -4.53
CA ILE A 38 9.80 -14.82 -5.04
C ILE A 38 9.33 -15.66 -6.23
N ARG A 39 10.22 -15.99 -7.17
CA ARG A 39 9.87 -16.82 -8.34
C ARG A 39 9.59 -18.27 -7.95
N ASN A 40 10.34 -18.83 -7.00
CA ASN A 40 10.18 -20.21 -6.55
C ASN A 40 8.85 -20.42 -5.83
N TYR A 41 8.45 -19.47 -4.98
CA TYR A 41 7.22 -19.52 -4.18
C TYR A 41 6.12 -18.62 -4.74
N GLN A 42 6.14 -18.36 -6.05
CA GLN A 42 5.24 -17.41 -6.69
C GLN A 42 3.78 -17.81 -6.52
N ASP A 43 3.48 -19.10 -6.58
CA ASP A 43 2.11 -19.60 -6.51
C ASP A 43 1.55 -19.45 -5.09
N ASP A 44 2.33 -19.79 -4.07
CA ASP A 44 1.99 -19.52 -2.65
C ASP A 44 1.78 -18.03 -2.38
N LEU A 45 2.64 -17.16 -2.92
CA LEU A 45 2.51 -15.71 -2.77
C LEU A 45 1.23 -15.17 -3.44
N LYS A 46 0.79 -15.79 -4.53
CA LYS A 46 -0.44 -15.40 -5.24
C LYS A 46 -1.71 -15.79 -4.48
N GLU A 47 -1.65 -16.69 -3.52
CA GLU A 47 -2.77 -16.99 -2.62
C GLU A 47 -3.17 -15.77 -1.78
N PHE A 48 -2.21 -14.87 -1.52
CA PHE A 48 -2.40 -13.64 -0.75
C PHE A 48 -2.69 -12.41 -1.62
N GLY A 49 -3.00 -12.60 -2.90
CA GLY A 49 -3.34 -11.53 -3.82
C GLY A 49 -2.42 -11.43 -5.04
N LYS A 50 -2.64 -10.42 -5.87
CA LYS A 50 -1.86 -10.25 -7.12
C LYS A 50 -0.41 -9.88 -6.79
N LEU A 51 0.54 -10.69 -7.24
CA LEU A 51 1.96 -10.34 -7.15
C LEU A 51 2.30 -9.22 -8.14
N GLY A 52 2.38 -8.00 -7.63
CA GLY A 52 2.68 -6.79 -8.38
C GLY A 52 4.16 -6.70 -8.78
N PHE A 53 4.43 -5.97 -9.84
CA PHE A 53 5.80 -5.60 -10.22
C PHE A 53 5.81 -4.39 -11.15
N GLU A 54 6.95 -3.72 -11.19
CA GLU A 54 7.26 -2.69 -12.18
C GLU A 54 8.53 -3.03 -12.96
N ILE A 55 8.67 -2.44 -14.14
CA ILE A 55 9.84 -2.60 -15.00
C ILE A 55 10.57 -1.26 -15.05
N ARG A 56 11.78 -1.20 -14.48
CA ARG A 56 12.62 0.00 -14.51
C ARG A 56 13.75 -0.12 -15.54
N PRO A 57 14.04 0.93 -16.32
CA PRO A 57 15.26 0.99 -17.10
C PRO A 57 16.47 1.14 -16.17
N MET A 58 17.53 0.36 -16.42
CA MET A 58 18.82 0.50 -15.75
C MET A 58 19.78 1.35 -16.58
N PRO A 59 20.79 1.98 -15.96
CA PRO A 59 21.82 2.74 -16.67
C PRO A 59 22.56 1.93 -17.75
N SER A 60 22.63 0.61 -17.58
CA SER A 60 23.23 -0.33 -18.55
C SER A 60 22.38 -0.56 -19.81
N GLY A 61 21.19 0.05 -19.91
CA GLY A 61 20.22 -0.18 -20.99
C GLY A 61 19.38 -1.44 -20.82
N GLN A 62 19.64 -2.24 -19.78
CA GLN A 62 18.82 -3.40 -19.43
C GLN A 62 17.57 -2.98 -18.64
N LYS A 63 16.56 -3.84 -18.62
CA LYS A 63 15.33 -3.65 -17.83
C LYS A 63 15.40 -4.50 -16.56
N ALA A 64 15.16 -3.89 -15.40
CA ALA A 64 15.04 -4.58 -14.12
C ALA A 64 13.56 -4.74 -13.74
N LYS A 65 13.22 -5.91 -13.19
CA LYS A 65 11.89 -6.19 -12.62
C LYS A 65 11.97 -5.99 -11.11
N VAL A 66 11.16 -5.09 -10.58
CA VAL A 66 11.01 -4.86 -9.13
C VAL A 66 9.66 -5.42 -8.71
N PHE A 67 9.64 -6.31 -7.74
CA PHE A 67 8.42 -6.90 -7.22
C PHE A 67 7.84 -6.02 -6.10
N HIS A 68 6.53 -5.88 -6.08
CA HIS A 68 5.78 -5.27 -4.98
C HIS A 68 5.10 -6.40 -4.21
N LEU A 69 5.38 -6.48 -2.91
CA LEU A 69 4.82 -7.49 -2.01
C LEU A 69 3.95 -6.80 -0.98
N ASN A 70 2.67 -7.19 -0.92
CA ASN A 70 1.80 -6.76 0.18
C ASN A 70 2.25 -7.36 1.52
N GLN A 71 1.58 -6.97 2.60
CA GLN A 71 1.91 -7.42 3.96
C GLN A 71 1.98 -8.95 4.10
N GLN A 72 1.02 -9.68 3.55
CA GLN A 72 0.95 -11.14 3.69
C GLN A 72 2.02 -11.83 2.84
N GLN A 73 2.24 -11.37 1.61
CA GLN A 73 3.30 -11.85 0.72
C GLN A 73 4.69 -11.61 1.32
N ALA A 74 4.94 -10.41 1.86
CA ALA A 74 6.19 -10.08 2.53
C ALA A 74 6.38 -10.93 3.78
N THR A 75 5.33 -11.12 4.58
CA THR A 75 5.34 -11.97 5.79
C THR A 75 5.70 -13.41 5.45
N LEU A 76 5.12 -13.99 4.40
CA LEU A 76 5.49 -15.32 3.93
C LEU A 76 6.95 -15.35 3.46
N LEU A 77 7.35 -14.40 2.60
CA LEU A 77 8.68 -14.39 2.01
C LEU A 77 9.78 -14.33 3.08
N ILE A 78 9.61 -13.51 4.12
CA ILE A 78 10.61 -13.40 5.20
C ILE A 78 10.76 -14.68 6.03
N THR A 79 9.77 -15.59 6.02
CA THR A 79 9.92 -16.90 6.68
C THR A 79 10.97 -17.78 6.02
N TYR A 80 11.22 -17.57 4.72
CA TYR A 80 12.25 -18.27 3.96
C TYR A 80 13.65 -17.68 4.12
N LEU A 81 13.79 -16.56 4.83
CA LEU A 81 15.08 -15.92 5.09
C LEU A 81 15.70 -16.45 6.40
N ASP A 82 17.02 -16.64 6.38
CA ASP A 82 17.81 -17.05 7.54
C ASP A 82 17.58 -16.16 8.76
N ASN A 83 17.71 -16.74 9.96
CA ASN A 83 17.41 -16.04 11.22
C ASN A 83 18.62 -15.32 11.83
N THR A 84 19.42 -14.64 11.00
CA THR A 84 20.58 -13.86 11.48
C THR A 84 20.11 -12.61 12.26
N GLU A 85 20.99 -12.03 13.08
CA GLU A 85 20.65 -10.82 13.85
C GLU A 85 20.16 -9.65 12.96
N PRO A 86 20.83 -9.31 11.84
CA PRO A 86 20.33 -8.28 10.92
C PRO A 86 18.93 -8.60 10.37
N VAL A 87 18.69 -9.84 9.97
CA VAL A 87 17.38 -10.26 9.45
C VAL A 87 16.30 -10.17 10.52
N ARG A 88 16.61 -10.51 11.79
CA ARG A 88 15.66 -10.36 12.90
C ARG A 88 15.29 -8.91 13.17
N LEU A 89 16.26 -7.99 13.11
CA LEU A 89 16.01 -6.56 13.25
C LEU A 89 15.14 -6.03 12.12
N PHE A 90 15.45 -6.41 10.88
CA PHE A 90 14.64 -6.10 9.71
C PHE A 90 13.19 -6.62 9.84
N LYS A 91 13.00 -7.90 10.18
CA LYS A 91 11.67 -8.51 10.37
C LYS A 91 10.84 -7.73 11.40
N LYS A 92 11.45 -7.33 12.52
CA LYS A 92 10.76 -6.53 13.55
C LYS A 92 10.33 -5.15 13.03
N GLU A 93 11.19 -4.49 12.26
CA GLU A 93 10.87 -3.16 11.73
C GLU A 93 9.84 -3.21 10.62
N LEU A 94 9.94 -4.19 9.72
CA LEU A 94 8.97 -4.44 8.66
C LEU A 94 7.56 -4.64 9.23
N VAL A 95 7.44 -5.49 10.27
CA VAL A 95 6.16 -5.72 10.97
C VAL A 95 5.61 -4.42 11.56
N LYS A 96 6.44 -3.64 12.26
CA LYS A 96 5.98 -2.37 12.83
C LYS A 96 5.45 -1.41 11.76
N GLN A 97 6.14 -1.28 10.64
CA GLN A 97 5.76 -0.32 9.59
C GLN A 97 4.49 -0.76 8.86
N PHE A 98 4.31 -2.06 8.59
CA PHE A 98 3.05 -2.57 8.06
C PHE A 98 1.87 -2.26 9.00
N PHE A 99 2.00 -2.57 10.29
CA PHE A 99 0.96 -2.27 11.28
C PHE A 99 0.69 -0.76 11.43
N ALA A 100 1.72 0.07 11.38
CA ALA A 100 1.57 1.53 11.44
C ALA A 100 0.80 2.06 10.22
N MET A 101 1.12 1.56 9.03
CA MET A 101 0.45 1.98 7.79
C MET A 101 -1.00 1.49 7.74
N GLU A 102 -1.28 0.24 8.14
CA GLU A 102 -2.66 -0.26 8.27
C GLU A 102 -3.47 0.57 9.27
N PHE A 103 -2.88 0.92 10.41
CA PHE A 103 -3.54 1.77 11.42
C PHE A 103 -3.88 3.15 10.84
N GLU A 104 -2.95 3.77 10.12
CA GLU A 104 -3.15 5.07 9.50
C GLU A 104 -4.25 5.03 8.42
N LEU A 105 -4.24 4.04 7.54
CA LEU A 105 -5.28 3.87 6.51
C LEU A 105 -6.66 3.67 7.15
N ASN A 106 -6.76 2.85 8.19
CA ASN A 106 -8.00 2.65 8.93
C ASN A 106 -8.50 3.93 9.60
N ALA A 107 -7.60 4.74 10.18
CA ALA A 107 -7.95 6.05 10.73
C ALA A 107 -8.51 6.99 9.64
N ARG A 108 -7.84 7.07 8.49
CA ARG A 108 -8.29 7.88 7.34
C ARG A 108 -9.67 7.42 6.84
N HIS A 109 -9.92 6.10 6.77
CA HIS A 109 -11.23 5.55 6.41
C HIS A 109 -12.34 5.97 7.38
N LEU A 110 -12.05 5.91 8.68
CA LEU A 110 -12.99 6.30 9.73
C LEU A 110 -13.32 7.80 9.65
N GLU A 111 -12.31 8.65 9.46
CA GLU A 111 -12.48 10.09 9.31
C GLU A 111 -13.35 10.45 8.10
N ARG A 112 -13.09 9.85 6.93
CA ARG A 112 -13.91 10.09 5.73
C ARG A 112 -15.35 9.60 5.91
N SER A 113 -15.55 8.45 6.55
CA SER A 113 -16.88 7.92 6.85
C SER A 113 -17.65 8.88 7.77
N ASN A 114 -17.00 9.38 8.82
CA ASN A 114 -17.58 10.36 9.74
C ASN A 114 -17.89 11.68 9.05
N GLY A 115 -17.01 12.17 8.19
CA GLY A 115 -17.23 13.38 7.38
C GLY A 115 -18.44 13.24 6.45
N LYS A 116 -18.61 12.07 5.80
CA LYS A 116 -19.76 11.78 4.94
C LYS A 116 -21.07 11.79 5.75
N ILE A 117 -21.09 11.19 6.93
CA ILE A 117 -22.27 11.19 7.81
C ILE A 117 -22.62 12.62 8.25
N LYS A 118 -21.63 13.41 8.67
CA LYS A 118 -21.84 14.82 9.05
C LYS A 118 -22.42 15.63 7.90
N ARG A 119 -21.88 15.47 6.69
CA ARG A 119 -22.38 16.14 5.48
C ARG A 119 -23.83 15.77 5.16
N ILE A 120 -24.19 14.49 5.26
CA ILE A 120 -25.56 14.01 5.01
C ILE A 120 -26.51 14.66 6.01
N LYS A 121 -26.20 14.59 7.32
CA LYS A 121 -27.02 15.21 8.37
C LYS A 121 -27.23 16.71 8.13
N LEU A 122 -26.18 17.44 7.77
CA LEU A 122 -26.28 18.86 7.45
C LEU A 122 -27.14 19.10 6.20
N THR A 123 -26.95 18.30 5.15
CA THR A 123 -27.74 18.41 3.91
C THR A 123 -29.22 18.16 4.16
N ASP A 124 -29.54 17.19 5.01
CA ASP A 124 -30.92 16.86 5.37
C ASP A 124 -31.56 17.95 6.23
N ALA A 125 -30.82 18.52 7.18
CA ALA A 125 -31.28 19.66 7.98
C ALA A 125 -31.54 20.91 7.11
N ILE A 126 -30.68 21.22 6.14
CA ILE A 126 -30.87 22.32 5.18
C ILE A 126 -32.17 22.12 4.38
N LYS A 127 -32.41 20.90 3.88
CA LYS A 127 -33.65 20.57 3.16
C LYS A 127 -34.88 20.71 4.06
N GLN A 128 -34.82 20.22 5.30
CA GLN A 128 -35.91 20.30 6.27
C GLN A 128 -36.24 21.75 6.65
N ALA A 129 -35.23 22.61 6.73
CA ALA A 129 -35.41 24.04 6.98
C ALA A 129 -35.97 24.82 5.76
N GLY A 130 -36.36 24.13 4.70
CA GLY A 130 -37.02 24.73 3.52
C GLY A 130 -36.05 25.37 2.52
N PHE A 131 -34.74 25.23 2.71
CA PHE A 131 -33.75 25.68 1.74
C PHE A 131 -33.62 24.63 0.63
N SER A 132 -34.35 24.81 -0.47
CA SER A 132 -34.10 24.06 -1.70
C SER A 132 -32.79 24.54 -2.31
N VAL A 133 -31.88 23.61 -2.63
CA VAL A 133 -30.71 23.92 -3.48
C VAL A 133 -31.26 24.36 -4.84
N GLN A 134 -31.40 25.67 -5.07
CA GLN A 134 -31.67 26.21 -6.40
C GLN A 134 -30.48 25.83 -7.28
N ARG A 135 -30.63 24.79 -8.11
CA ARG A 135 -29.78 24.64 -9.29
C ARG A 135 -30.24 25.68 -10.30
N SER A 136 -29.76 26.91 -10.15
CA SER A 136 -29.99 27.99 -11.12
C SER A 136 -28.69 28.37 -11.82
N PHE A 137 -28.16 27.50 -12.68
CA PHE A 137 -27.13 27.80 -13.68
C PHE A 137 -27.17 26.63 -14.69
N LEU A 138 -27.44 26.73 -16.00
CA LEU A 138 -27.61 27.82 -16.96
C LEU A 138 -28.53 27.27 -18.09
N GLN A 139 -29.69 27.89 -18.33
CA GLN A 139 -30.43 27.71 -19.58
C GLN A 139 -31.17 29.03 -19.91
N THR A 140 -30.42 29.98 -20.46
CA THR A 140 -30.85 31.13 -21.31
C THR A 140 -29.58 31.99 -21.47
N LEU A 141 -29.13 32.44 -22.65
CA LEU A 141 -29.80 32.79 -23.90
C LEU A 141 -28.92 32.47 -25.12
N HIS A 142 -29.60 32.28 -26.25
CA HIS A 142 -29.24 32.56 -27.66
C HIS A 142 -27.79 32.77 -28.06
#